data_AF-A0A068UXD8-F1
#
_entry.id   AF-A0A068UXD8-F1
#
_cell.length_a   1.000
_cell.length_b   1.000
_cell.length_c   1.000
_cell.angle_alpha   90.00
_cell.angle_beta   90.00
_cell.angle_gamma   90.00
#
_symmetry.space_group_name_H-M   'P 1'
#
loop_
_entity.id
_entity.type
_entity.pdbx_description
1 polymer ?
#
loop_
_entity_poly.entity_id
_entity_poly.type
_entity_poly.pdbx_seq_one_letter_code
_entity_poly.pdbx_strand_id
1 'polypeptide(L)'
;MEDCTVNGFHIQKNSRVIINVWTIGRDPIGQLDNPEKFIPERFIGSNVDVKGHDFQFLPFGSGRRGCPGMQLGLTVVSLLVAQLVHCFYWELPNGMLPSDLDMTEDFGLVVSKAKHLMAVPTY
;
A
#
# COMPACT_ATOMS: atom_id res chain seq x y z
N MET A 1 -28.63 5.64 0.50
CA MET A 1 -27.75 6.80 0.26
C MET A 1 -28.64 7.95 -0.13
N GLU A 2 -28.32 9.14 0.34
CA GLU A 2 -29.08 10.37 0.11
C GLU A 2 -28.21 11.39 -0.61
N ASP A 3 -28.83 12.45 -1.12
CA ASP A 3 -28.12 13.60 -1.63
C ASP A 3 -27.33 14.25 -0.49
N CYS A 4 -26.14 14.75 -0.76
CA CYS A 4 -25.34 15.45 0.24
C CYS A 4 -24.53 16.60 -0.36
N THR A 5 -23.89 17.39 0.50
CA THR A 5 -22.96 18.43 0.11
C THR A 5 -21.59 18.14 0.72
N VAL A 6 -20.54 18.11 -0.09
CA VAL A 6 -19.15 17.91 0.34
C VAL A 6 -18.32 19.07 -0.18
N ASN A 7 -17.64 19.80 0.71
CA ASN A 7 -16.84 20.98 0.36
C ASN A 7 -17.60 21.99 -0.53
N GLY A 8 -18.90 22.18 -0.29
CA GLY A 8 -19.76 23.09 -1.07
C GLY A 8 -20.29 22.50 -2.39
N PHE A 9 -19.86 21.31 -2.79
CA PHE A 9 -20.35 20.62 -3.98
C PHE A 9 -21.51 19.69 -3.65
N HIS A 10 -22.61 19.82 -4.39
CA HIS A 10 -23.74 18.92 -4.27
C HIS A 10 -23.45 17.58 -4.96
N ILE A 11 -23.61 16.48 -4.21
CA ILE A 11 -23.45 15.11 -4.68
C ILE A 11 -24.83 14.45 -4.65
N GLN A 12 -25.32 14.07 -5.83
CA GLN A 12 -26.61 13.40 -5.97
C GLN A 12 -26.56 11.98 -5.38
N LYS A 13 -27.68 11.49 -4.84
CA LYS A 13 -27.84 10.10 -4.41
C LYS A 13 -27.42 9.15 -5.53
N ASN A 14 -26.83 8.02 -5.12
CA ASN A 14 -26.30 6.98 -6.02
C ASN A 14 -25.10 7.40 -6.89
N SER A 15 -24.51 8.58 -6.67
CA SER A 15 -23.23 8.92 -7.30
C SER A 15 -22.14 7.93 -6.90
N ARG A 16 -21.32 7.51 -7.87
CA ARG A 16 -20.16 6.65 -7.60
C ARG A 16 -19.02 7.50 -7.05
N VAL A 17 -18.52 7.12 -5.88
CA VAL A 17 -17.34 7.75 -5.26
C VAL A 17 -16.17 6.78 -5.36
N ILE A 18 -15.03 7.27 -5.82
CA ILE A 18 -13.77 6.52 -5.89
C ILE A 18 -12.76 7.24 -5.00
N ILE A 19 -12.21 6.54 -4.02
CA ILE A 19 -11.15 7.06 -3.16
C ILE A 19 -9.82 6.62 -3.76
N ASN A 20 -9.01 7.57 -4.23
CA ASN A 20 -7.71 7.28 -4.83
C ASN A 20 -6.62 7.16 -3.75
N VAL A 21 -6.64 6.04 -3.03
CA VAL A 21 -5.66 5.76 -1.95
C VAL A 21 -4.23 5.71 -2.44
N TRP A 22 -4.00 5.34 -3.71
CA TRP A 22 -2.68 5.31 -4.34
C TRP A 22 -2.07 6.72 -4.40
N THR A 23 -2.87 7.73 -4.78
CA THR A 23 -2.43 9.13 -4.82
C THR A 23 -2.22 9.69 -3.42
N ILE A 24 -3.13 9.39 -2.48
CA ILE A 24 -3.02 9.86 -1.09
C ILE A 24 -1.71 9.39 -0.45
N GLY A 25 -1.36 8.11 -0.60
CA GLY A 25 -0.12 7.56 -0.05
C GLY A 25 1.15 8.04 -0.75
N ARG A 26 1.01 8.72 -1.90
CA ARG A 26 2.10 9.24 -2.73
C ARG A 26 2.14 10.76 -2.87
N ASP A 27 1.33 11.48 -2.09
CA ASP A 27 1.21 12.93 -2.20
C ASP A 27 2.54 13.63 -1.79
N PRO A 28 3.24 14.31 -2.72
CA PRO A 28 4.49 15.00 -2.42
C PRO A 28 4.32 16.23 -1.51
N ILE A 29 3.09 16.75 -1.39
CA ILE A 29 2.74 17.87 -0.50
C ILE A 29 2.14 17.32 0.81
N GLY A 30 1.87 16.02 0.87
CA GLY A 30 1.28 15.34 2.02
C GLY A 30 2.25 15.17 3.19
N GLN A 31 1.77 14.47 4.23
CA GLN A 31 2.52 14.26 5.48
C GLN A 31 3.61 13.18 5.41
N LEU A 32 3.77 12.52 4.26
CA LEU A 32 4.74 11.44 4.08
C LEU A 32 5.94 11.96 3.29
N ASP A 33 7.07 12.18 3.97
CA ASP A 33 8.29 12.63 3.33
C ASP A 33 8.79 11.63 2.28
N ASN A 34 9.24 12.12 1.12
CA ASN A 34 9.75 11.30 0.02
C ASN A 34 8.82 10.09 -0.30
N PRO A 35 7.57 10.33 -0.73
CA PRO A 35 6.56 9.28 -0.88
C PRO A 35 6.96 8.16 -1.87
N GLU A 36 7.78 8.50 -2.87
CA GLU A 36 8.26 7.55 -3.88
C GLU A 36 9.40 6.65 -3.39
N LYS A 37 9.96 6.89 -2.20
CA LYS A 37 11.05 6.08 -1.64
C LYS A 37 10.53 5.07 -0.62
N PHE A 38 10.92 3.82 -0.77
CA PHE A 38 10.70 2.80 0.26
C PHE A 38 11.60 3.08 1.47
N ILE A 39 11.04 3.68 2.53
CA ILE A 39 11.73 4.02 3.78
C ILE A 39 10.85 3.52 4.94
N PRO A 40 11.00 2.27 5.40
CA PRO A 40 10.21 1.71 6.51
C PRO A 40 10.36 2.49 7.82
N GLU A 41 11.53 3.07 8.06
CA GLU A 41 11.88 3.78 9.29
C GLU A 41 10.98 4.98 9.57
N ARG A 42 10.30 5.52 8.53
CA ARG A 42 9.34 6.63 8.67
C ARG A 42 8.18 6.32 9.63
N PHE A 43 7.92 5.04 9.88
CA PHE A 43 6.86 4.60 10.79
C PHE A 43 7.38 4.27 12.20
N ILE A 44 8.70 4.21 12.41
CA ILE A 44 9.28 3.93 13.74
C ILE A 44 9.05 5.15 14.64
N GLY A 45 8.40 4.94 15.79
CA GLY A 45 8.04 6.01 16.73
C GLY A 45 6.91 6.93 16.23
N SER A 46 6.33 6.65 15.05
CA SER A 46 5.15 7.33 14.55
C SER A 46 3.88 6.75 15.18
N ASN A 47 2.86 7.59 15.34
CA ASN A 47 1.53 7.18 15.79
C ASN A 47 0.59 6.81 14.63
N VAL A 48 1.05 6.92 13.38
CA VAL A 48 0.26 6.59 12.18
C VAL A 48 -0.05 5.10 12.17
N ASP A 49 -1.34 4.75 12.06
CA ASP A 49 -1.79 3.37 11.95
C ASP A 49 -2.55 3.09 10.64
N VAL A 50 -2.94 1.82 10.46
CA VAL A 50 -3.65 1.34 9.27
C VAL A 50 -5.15 1.10 9.51
N LYS A 51 -5.67 1.51 10.67
CA LYS A 51 -7.05 1.24 11.11
C LYS A 51 -8.07 2.20 10.48
N GLY A 52 -7.60 3.13 9.65
CA GLY A 52 -8.44 4.04 8.89
C GLY A 52 -8.74 5.37 9.59
N HIS A 53 -8.03 5.72 10.67
CA HIS A 53 -8.14 7.03 11.32
C HIS A 53 -7.11 8.04 10.77
N ASP A 54 -5.98 7.55 10.27
CA ASP A 54 -4.94 8.37 9.67
C ASP A 54 -5.12 8.47 8.16
N PHE A 55 -5.75 9.55 7.69
CA PHE A 55 -6.13 9.68 6.28
C PHE A 55 -4.95 9.80 5.31
N GLN A 56 -3.72 10.03 5.79
CA GLN A 56 -2.51 9.92 4.95
C GLN A 56 -2.12 8.48 4.60
N PHE A 57 -2.67 7.48 5.29
CA PHE A 57 -2.29 6.08 5.09
C PHE A 57 -3.49 5.13 5.26
N LEU A 58 -4.15 4.80 4.15
CA LEU A 58 -5.43 4.07 4.14
C LEU A 58 -5.40 2.73 3.36
N PRO A 59 -4.44 1.82 3.63
CA PRO A 59 -4.33 0.56 2.86
C PRO A 59 -5.55 -0.37 3.03
N PHE A 60 -6.32 -0.21 4.11
CA PHE A 60 -7.52 -1.00 4.41
C PHE A 60 -8.82 -0.17 4.34
N GLY A 61 -8.77 1.04 3.76
CA GLY A 61 -9.89 1.96 3.74
C GLY A 61 -10.23 2.54 5.12
N SER A 62 -11.45 3.06 5.28
CA SER A 62 -11.92 3.71 6.52
C SER A 62 -13.44 3.65 6.65
N GLY A 63 -13.94 3.96 7.85
CA GLY A 63 -15.36 4.12 8.16
C GLY A 63 -16.17 2.83 8.03
N ARG A 64 -17.45 2.98 7.65
CA ARG A 64 -18.44 1.87 7.59
C ARG A 64 -18.07 0.72 6.64
N ARG A 65 -17.09 0.93 5.76
CA ARG A 65 -16.61 -0.05 4.76
C ARG A 65 -15.12 -0.34 4.88
N GLY A 66 -14.50 -0.04 6.04
CA GLY A 66 -13.15 -0.48 6.34
C GLY A 66 -13.02 -1.99 6.22
N CYS A 67 -11.84 -2.47 5.78
CA CYS A 67 -11.63 -3.89 5.48
C CYS A 67 -11.84 -4.76 6.72
N PRO A 68 -12.82 -5.68 6.74
CA PRO A 68 -13.03 -6.58 7.87
C PRO A 68 -11.89 -7.61 8.02
N GLY A 69 -11.13 -7.85 6.95
CA GLY A 69 -9.99 -8.78 6.94
C GLY A 69 -8.65 -8.16 7.33
N MET A 70 -8.61 -6.90 7.80
CA MET A 70 -7.37 -6.18 8.09
C MET A 70 -6.41 -6.98 9.00
N GLN A 71 -6.91 -7.51 10.11
CA GLN A 71 -6.06 -8.24 11.07
C GLN A 71 -5.48 -9.52 10.46
N LEU A 72 -6.29 -10.29 9.73
CA LEU A 72 -5.82 -11.48 9.02
C LEU A 72 -4.75 -11.12 7.98
N GLY A 73 -4.98 -10.07 7.19
CA GLY A 73 -4.03 -9.60 6.18
C GLY A 73 -2.68 -9.20 6.79
N LEU A 74 -2.70 -8.45 7.89
CA LEU A 74 -1.48 -8.06 8.61
C LEU A 74 -0.75 -9.28 9.16
N THR A 75 -1.45 -10.22 9.81
CA THR A 75 -0.83 -11.43 10.34
C THR A 75 -0.18 -12.26 9.24
N VAL A 76 -0.87 -12.48 8.12
CA VAL A 76 -0.36 -13.26 6.99
C VAL A 76 0.86 -12.60 6.36
N VAL A 77 0.80 -11.30 6.06
CA VAL A 77 1.92 -10.58 5.43
C VAL A 77 3.13 -10.55 6.36
N SER A 78 2.95 -10.23 7.65
CA SER A 78 4.05 -10.20 8.61
C SER A 78 4.70 -11.57 8.77
N LEU A 79 3.92 -12.64 8.87
CA LEU A 79 4.45 -14.00 9.01
C LEU A 79 5.24 -14.43 7.77
N LEU A 80 4.67 -14.23 6.57
CA LEU A 80 5.32 -14.61 5.32
C LEU A 80 6.63 -13.86 5.12
N VAL A 81 6.63 -12.53 5.29
CA VAL A 81 7.84 -11.72 5.15
C VAL A 81 8.88 -12.15 6.19
N ALA A 82 8.50 -12.31 7.45
CA ALA A 82 9.42 -12.75 8.51
C ALA A 82 10.07 -14.10 8.20
N GLN A 83 9.30 -15.08 7.72
CA GLN A 83 9.84 -16.39 7.34
C GLN A 83 10.80 -16.30 6.15
N LEU A 84 10.43 -15.56 5.09
CA LEU A 84 11.25 -15.42 3.89
C LEU A 84 12.59 -14.74 4.19
N VAL A 85 12.60 -13.67 5.00
CA VAL A 85 13.83 -12.92 5.31
C VAL A 85 14.65 -13.54 6.44
N HIS A 86 14.05 -14.35 7.30
CA HIS A 86 14.79 -15.05 8.35
C HIS A 86 15.52 -16.27 7.79
N CYS A 87 14.86 -17.06 6.93
CA CYS A 87 15.38 -18.37 6.50
C CYS A 87 16.37 -18.29 5.34
N PHE A 88 16.37 -17.20 4.56
CA PHE A 88 17.11 -17.10 3.31
C PHE A 88 17.73 -15.73 3.11
N TYR A 89 18.91 -15.71 2.50
CA TYR A 89 19.37 -14.57 1.73
C TYR A 89 18.72 -14.62 0.34
N TRP A 90 18.63 -13.48 -0.32
CA TRP A 90 17.94 -13.36 -1.60
C TRP A 90 18.84 -12.71 -2.63
N GLU A 91 19.01 -13.38 -3.77
CA GLU A 91 19.78 -12.91 -4.91
C GLU A 91 18.89 -12.77 -6.15
N LEU A 92 19.24 -11.83 -7.03
CA LEU A 92 18.61 -11.74 -8.34
C LEU A 92 19.32 -12.69 -9.32
N PRO A 93 18.58 -13.33 -10.24
CA PRO A 93 19.17 -14.29 -11.16
C PRO A 93 20.15 -13.64 -12.12
N ASN A 94 21.14 -14.42 -12.57
CA ASN A 94 22.06 -14.05 -13.65
C ASN A 94 22.88 -12.77 -13.41
N GLY A 95 23.20 -12.45 -12.14
CA GLY A 95 24.00 -11.27 -11.80
C GLY A 95 23.29 -9.93 -12.01
N MET A 96 21.97 -9.95 -12.11
CA MET A 96 21.14 -8.75 -12.25
C MET A 96 21.30 -7.82 -11.04
N LEU A 97 21.36 -6.51 -11.30
CA LEU A 97 21.42 -5.50 -10.25
C LEU A 97 20.01 -5.14 -9.77
N PRO A 98 19.82 -4.69 -8.51
CA PRO A 98 18.52 -4.22 -8.03
C PRO A 98 17.91 -3.10 -8.90
N SER A 99 18.75 -2.27 -9.52
CA SER A 99 18.32 -1.20 -10.44
C SER A 99 17.73 -1.69 -11.75
N ASP A 100 17.96 -2.96 -12.11
CA ASP A 100 17.46 -3.56 -13.35
C ASP A 100 16.03 -4.09 -13.20
N LEU A 101 15.51 -4.12 -11.96
CA LEU A 101 14.16 -4.57 -11.68
C LEU A 101 13.13 -3.61 -12.28
N ASP A 102 12.29 -4.15 -13.15
CA ASP A 102 11.15 -3.43 -13.71
C ASP A 102 10.06 -3.27 -12.64
N MET A 103 9.87 -2.04 -12.16
CA MET A 103 8.88 -1.68 -11.13
C MET A 103 7.54 -1.23 -11.72
N THR A 104 7.32 -1.39 -13.03
CA THR A 104 6.03 -1.08 -13.65
C THR A 104 4.90 -1.90 -13.03
N GLU A 105 3.75 -1.26 -12.89
CA GLU A 105 2.54 -1.81 -12.30
C GLU A 105 1.58 -2.32 -13.39
N ASP A 106 0.94 -3.46 -13.16
CA ASP A 106 -0.23 -3.89 -13.92
C ASP A 106 -1.50 -3.41 -13.19
N PHE A 107 -2.31 -2.62 -13.89
CA PHE A 107 -3.44 -1.91 -13.28
C PHE A 107 -4.64 -2.86 -13.09
N GLY A 108 -5.15 -2.91 -11.86
CA GLY A 108 -6.31 -3.72 -11.52
C GLY A 108 -6.91 -3.33 -10.17
N LEU A 109 -7.90 -4.11 -9.72
CA LEU A 109 -8.46 -3.95 -8.37
C LEU A 109 -7.38 -4.16 -7.29
N VAL A 110 -6.50 -5.12 -7.53
CA VAL A 110 -5.25 -5.31 -6.80
C VAL A 110 -4.14 -5.02 -7.80
N VAL A 111 -3.29 -4.04 -7.49
CA VAL A 111 -2.15 -3.69 -8.32
C VAL A 111 -0.99 -4.62 -8.00
N SER A 112 -0.36 -5.17 -9.03
CA SER A 112 0.83 -6.02 -8.91
C SER A 112 1.94 -5.54 -9.84
N LYS A 113 3.17 -6.04 -9.67
CA LYS A 113 4.23 -5.82 -10.66
C LYS A 113 3.84 -6.43 -12.00
N ALA A 114 3.97 -5.67 -13.09
CA ALA A 114 3.69 -6.14 -14.44
C ALA A 114 4.60 -7.30 -14.86
N LYS A 115 5.84 -7.32 -14.35
CA LYS A 115 6.75 -8.45 -14.42
C LYS A 115 6.94 -9.04 -13.03
N HIS A 116 6.63 -10.32 -12.87
CA HIS A 116 6.82 -11.01 -11.59
C HIS A 116 8.27 -10.96 -11.12
N LEU A 117 8.45 -10.77 -9.81
CA LEU A 117 9.78 -10.82 -9.20
C LEU A 117 10.29 -12.25 -9.24
N MET A 118 11.46 -12.45 -9.84
CA MET A 118 12.24 -13.68 -9.72
C MET A 118 13.38 -13.41 -8.76
N ALA A 119 13.40 -14.12 -7.64
CA ALA A 119 14.46 -14.06 -6.64
C ALA A 119 14.88 -15.49 -6.28
N VAL A 120 16.19 -15.71 -6.14
CA VAL A 120 16.79 -17.01 -5.84
C VAL A 120 17.15 -17.04 -4.36
N PRO A 121 16.63 -17.98 -3.57
CA PRO A 121 17.00 -18.12 -2.17
C PRO A 121 18.42 -18.72 -2.03
N THR A 122 19.22 -18.16 -1.14
CA THR A 122 20.55 -18.66 -0.76
C THR A 122 20.65 -18.82 0.76
N TYR A 123 21.57 -19.67 1.23
CA TYR A 123 21.77 -20.02 2.65
C TYR A 123 23.13 -19.57 3.15
#